data_AF-A0AAW5PI65-F1
#
_entry.id   AF-A0AAW5PI65-F1
#
_cell.length_a   1.000
_cell.length_b   1.000
_cell.length_c   1.000
_cell.angle_alpha   90.00
_cell.angle_beta   90.00
_cell.angle_gamma   90.00
#
_symmetry.space_group_name_H-M   'P 1'
#
loop_
_entity.id
_entity.type
_entity.pdbx_description
1 polymer ?
#
loop_
_entity_poly.entity_id
_entity_poly.type
_entity_poly.pdbx_seq_one_letter_code
_entity_poly.pdbx_strand_id
1 'polypeptide(L)'
;MRAFLTVAALTAAITAAVPTSAATLSLNERLKNASSVEVNQVPASGAPLIGRVQQFRNGDSLVRLGEGGGEPLVLTLCNGKAHMNLDASWPGAPAAKTQEEKQMRAYGLYMAVMGGMAMAQGIAGDTLELPAEGQASTVQRETSWAYGKEQYAVTVNNGVDGELRIRVAKTGNTTRTPSSGPDDIVSTDGDKAARLAELEPVGTARELVIASSPMGASVPDDMSLKGWMSASGKGGATVGAARKASGDCAR
;
A
#
# COMPACT_ATOMS: atom_id res chain seq x y z
N MET A 1 -46.94 30.82 -61.98
CA MET A 1 -46.83 30.61 -60.52
C MET A 1 -45.51 29.90 -60.25
N ARG A 2 -44.57 30.54 -59.54
CA ARG A 2 -43.28 29.96 -59.15
C ARG A 2 -43.45 29.27 -57.81
N ALA A 3 -43.22 27.96 -57.74
CA ALA A 3 -43.16 27.22 -56.48
C ALA A 3 -41.73 27.33 -55.91
N PHE A 4 -41.63 27.86 -54.69
CA PHE A 4 -40.39 28.01 -53.95
C PHE A 4 -39.93 26.67 -53.38
N LEU A 5 -38.67 26.30 -53.63
CA LEU A 5 -37.94 25.27 -52.89
C LEU A 5 -37.67 25.78 -51.46
N THR A 6 -37.95 24.96 -50.46
CA THR A 6 -37.35 25.06 -49.12
C THR A 6 -36.31 23.96 -48.95
N VAL A 7 -35.02 24.34 -49.05
CA VAL A 7 -33.90 23.48 -48.67
C VAL A 7 -33.68 23.67 -47.17
N ALA A 8 -33.99 22.64 -46.37
CA ALA A 8 -33.67 22.62 -44.94
C ALA A 8 -32.20 22.19 -44.77
N ALA A 9 -31.35 23.14 -44.39
CA ALA A 9 -29.96 22.85 -44.03
C ALA A 9 -29.90 22.26 -42.61
N LEU A 10 -29.55 20.97 -42.49
CA LEU A 10 -29.16 20.37 -41.21
C LEU A 10 -27.74 20.85 -40.86
N THR A 11 -27.63 21.76 -39.90
CA THR A 11 -26.37 22.04 -39.20
C THR A 11 -26.09 20.91 -38.20
N ALA A 12 -25.14 20.03 -38.53
CA ALA A 12 -24.58 19.07 -37.58
C ALA A 12 -23.77 19.83 -36.51
N ALA A 13 -24.25 19.82 -35.26
CA ALA A 13 -23.50 20.35 -34.13
C ALA A 13 -22.34 19.40 -33.80
N ILE A 14 -21.13 19.77 -34.18
CA ILE A 14 -19.91 19.15 -33.68
C ILE A 14 -19.71 19.69 -32.26
N THR A 15 -20.19 18.96 -31.26
CA THR A 15 -19.81 19.21 -29.87
C THR A 15 -18.35 18.81 -29.71
N ALA A 16 -17.45 19.79 -29.71
CA ALA A 16 -16.09 19.59 -29.23
C ALA A 16 -16.18 19.18 -27.76
N ALA A 17 -15.79 17.94 -27.45
CA ALA A 17 -15.62 17.48 -26.08
C ALA A 17 -14.51 18.33 -25.46
N VAL A 18 -14.89 19.26 -24.58
CA VAL A 18 -13.91 19.99 -23.75
C VAL A 18 -13.20 18.93 -22.90
N PRO A 19 -11.87 18.84 -22.91
CA PRO A 19 -11.17 17.91 -22.04
C PRO A 19 -11.52 18.27 -20.60
N THR A 20 -12.26 17.39 -19.93
CA THR A 20 -12.50 17.50 -18.49
C THR A 20 -11.13 17.45 -17.84
N SER A 21 -10.69 18.54 -17.21
CA SER A 21 -9.43 18.55 -16.47
C SER A 21 -9.48 17.42 -15.44
N ALA A 22 -8.59 16.44 -15.57
CA ALA A 22 -8.49 15.35 -14.60
C ALA A 22 -8.27 15.95 -13.21
N ALA A 23 -9.12 15.58 -12.24
CA ALA A 23 -8.94 16.02 -10.86
C ALA A 23 -7.62 15.45 -10.34
N THR A 24 -6.89 16.23 -9.54
CA THR A 24 -5.68 15.74 -8.87
C THR A 24 -5.97 15.43 -7.40
N LEU A 25 -5.28 14.43 -6.86
CA LEU A 25 -5.40 13.98 -5.48
C LEU A 25 -4.01 13.87 -4.83
N SER A 26 -3.87 14.29 -3.58
CA SER A 26 -2.70 13.92 -2.75
C SER A 26 -2.92 12.55 -2.12
N LEU A 27 -2.05 11.61 -2.46
CA LEU A 27 -2.05 10.26 -1.90
C LEU A 27 -1.78 10.29 -0.40
N ASN A 28 -0.83 11.12 0.06
CA ASN A 28 -0.50 11.25 1.48
C ASN A 28 -1.69 11.71 2.32
N GLU A 29 -2.39 12.78 1.88
CA GLU A 29 -3.60 13.22 2.56
C GLU A 29 -4.72 12.18 2.48
N ARG A 30 -4.84 11.47 1.35
CA ARG A 30 -5.82 10.40 1.22
C ARG A 30 -5.58 9.25 2.20
N LEU A 31 -4.33 8.84 2.40
CA LEU A 31 -3.95 7.76 3.32
C LEU A 31 -4.05 8.17 4.79
N LYS A 32 -3.70 9.41 5.11
CA LYS A 32 -3.83 9.98 6.45
C LYS A 32 -5.29 10.01 6.92
N ASN A 33 -6.22 10.24 5.99
CA ASN A 33 -7.65 10.30 6.29
C ASN A 33 -8.37 8.97 6.03
N ALA A 34 -7.66 7.91 5.62
CA ALA A 34 -8.26 6.62 5.32
C ALA A 34 -8.63 5.86 6.60
N SER A 35 -9.86 5.34 6.66
CA SER A 35 -10.26 4.42 7.73
C SER A 35 -9.59 3.06 7.62
N SER A 36 -9.31 2.61 6.40
CA SER A 36 -8.52 1.42 6.16
C SER A 36 -7.78 1.47 4.84
N VAL A 37 -6.61 0.85 4.82
CA VAL A 37 -5.82 0.58 3.63
C VAL A 37 -5.53 -0.90 3.58
N GLU A 38 -5.99 -1.59 2.54
CA GLU A 38 -5.51 -2.93 2.22
C GLU A 38 -4.26 -2.83 1.36
N VAL A 39 -3.27 -3.66 1.67
CA VAL A 39 -1.98 -3.75 0.99
C VAL A 39 -1.87 -5.18 0.48
N ASN A 40 -2.03 -5.36 -0.82
CA ASN A 40 -1.87 -6.64 -1.49
C ASN A 40 -0.51 -6.67 -2.19
N GLN A 41 0.38 -7.55 -1.76
CA GLN A 41 1.69 -7.75 -2.37
C GLN A 41 1.69 -9.07 -3.11
N VAL A 42 1.76 -8.98 -4.43
CA VAL A 42 1.75 -10.11 -5.34
C VAL A 42 3.17 -10.33 -5.84
N PRO A 43 3.89 -11.35 -5.35
CA PRO A 43 5.21 -11.67 -5.88
C PRO A 43 5.08 -12.21 -7.30
N ALA A 44 6.19 -12.20 -8.06
CA ALA A 44 6.22 -12.85 -9.38
C ALA A 44 5.98 -14.37 -9.30
N SER A 45 6.26 -15.00 -8.15
CA SER A 45 5.94 -16.40 -7.87
C SER A 45 5.71 -16.60 -6.36
N GLY A 46 4.84 -17.55 -6.00
CA GLY A 46 4.49 -17.84 -4.61
C GLY A 46 3.17 -17.21 -4.17
N ALA A 47 2.88 -17.31 -2.88
CA ALA A 47 1.64 -16.79 -2.30
C ALA A 47 1.70 -15.26 -2.14
N PRO A 48 0.60 -14.53 -2.44
CA PRO A 48 0.53 -13.12 -2.14
C PRO A 48 0.54 -12.89 -0.62
N LEU A 49 0.92 -11.69 -0.19
CA LEU A 49 0.76 -11.22 1.17
C LEU A 49 -0.32 -10.13 1.18
N ILE A 50 -1.38 -10.35 1.95
CA ILE A 50 -2.46 -9.37 2.12
C ILE A 50 -2.38 -8.84 3.55
N GLY A 51 -2.22 -7.53 3.68
CA GLY A 51 -2.28 -6.83 4.95
C GLY A 51 -3.37 -5.77 4.94
N ARG A 52 -3.95 -5.48 6.10
CA ARG A 52 -4.90 -4.38 6.25
C ARG A 52 -4.49 -3.50 7.41
N VAL A 53 -4.27 -2.22 7.13
CA VAL A 53 -4.03 -1.18 8.12
C VAL A 53 -5.35 -0.46 8.38
N GLN A 54 -5.91 -0.61 9.57
CA GLN A 54 -7.12 0.07 9.99
C GLN A 54 -6.77 1.21 10.95
N GLN A 55 -7.35 2.39 10.74
CA GLN A 55 -7.19 3.57 11.58
C GLN A 55 -8.50 3.92 12.29
N PHE A 56 -8.38 4.45 13.51
CA PHE A 56 -9.50 4.85 14.34
C PHE A 56 -9.40 6.32 14.72
N ARG A 57 -10.54 6.97 14.98
CA ARG A 57 -10.61 8.41 15.28
C ARG A 57 -9.85 8.80 16.55
N ASN A 58 -9.73 7.89 17.51
CA ASN A 58 -8.97 8.10 18.73
C ASN A 58 -7.44 7.91 18.54
N GLY A 59 -6.96 7.73 17.30
CA GLY A 59 -5.55 7.58 16.97
C GLY A 59 -5.01 6.15 17.12
N ASP A 60 -5.84 5.19 17.49
CA ASP A 60 -5.43 3.78 17.46
C ASP A 60 -5.29 3.28 16.03
N SER A 61 -4.45 2.26 15.84
CA SER A 61 -4.34 1.56 14.58
C SER A 61 -4.21 0.06 14.77
N LEU A 62 -4.77 -0.70 13.85
CA LEU A 62 -4.73 -2.16 13.87
C LEU A 62 -4.30 -2.69 12.50
N VAL A 63 -3.18 -3.38 12.47
CA VAL A 63 -2.70 -4.12 11.31
C VAL A 63 -3.17 -5.57 11.41
N ARG A 64 -3.76 -6.08 10.34
CA ARG A 64 -4.24 -7.46 10.20
C ARG A 64 -3.63 -8.11 8.97
N LEU A 65 -3.53 -9.44 8.97
CA LEU A 65 -3.07 -10.24 7.85
C LEU A 65 -4.20 -11.10 7.29
N GLY A 66 -4.31 -11.17 5.96
CA GLY A 66 -5.26 -12.03 5.27
C GLY A 66 -6.57 -11.37 4.84
N GLU A 67 -7.36 -12.15 4.14
CA GLU A 67 -8.63 -11.74 3.56
C GLU A 67 -9.73 -11.57 4.63
N GLY A 68 -10.84 -10.90 4.26
CA GLY A 68 -12.12 -11.04 4.95
C GLY A 68 -12.19 -10.64 6.43
N GLY A 69 -11.16 -9.98 6.99
CA GLY A 69 -11.12 -9.62 8.41
C GLY A 69 -9.87 -10.07 9.15
N GLY A 70 -9.08 -10.98 8.56
CA GLY A 70 -7.69 -11.29 8.89
C GLY A 70 -7.31 -11.60 10.35
N GLU A 71 -6.11 -12.15 10.54
CA GLU A 71 -5.52 -12.27 11.88
C GLU A 71 -4.95 -10.93 12.34
N PRO A 72 -5.31 -10.42 13.52
CA PRO A 72 -4.64 -9.27 14.12
C PRO A 72 -3.14 -9.51 14.28
N LEU A 73 -2.31 -8.56 13.85
CA LEU A 73 -0.85 -8.64 13.91
C LEU A 73 -0.26 -7.59 14.85
N VAL A 74 -0.52 -6.31 14.59
CA VAL A 74 0.00 -5.19 15.40
C VAL A 74 -1.14 -4.26 15.75
N LEU A 75 -1.24 -3.93 17.03
CA LEU A 75 -2.17 -2.95 17.56
C LEU A 75 -1.37 -1.80 18.18
N THR A 76 -1.61 -0.60 17.70
CA THR A 76 -1.03 0.62 18.29
C THR A 76 -2.11 1.31 19.11
N LEU A 77 -1.83 1.52 20.39
CA LEU A 77 -2.71 2.24 21.31
C LEU A 77 -2.03 3.49 21.83
N CYS A 78 -2.81 4.49 22.24
CA CYS A 78 -2.37 5.55 23.18
C CYS A 78 -1.06 6.23 22.79
N ASN A 79 -1.08 6.90 21.63
CA ASN A 79 0.07 7.65 21.11
C ASN A 79 1.29 6.78 20.79
N GLY A 80 1.09 5.65 20.09
CA GLY A 80 2.20 4.87 19.51
C GLY A 80 2.62 3.62 20.27
N LYS A 81 1.92 3.21 21.33
CA LYS A 81 2.28 2.02 22.11
C LYS A 81 1.86 0.74 21.39
N ALA A 82 2.84 0.10 20.76
CA ALA A 82 2.64 -1.11 19.98
C ALA A 82 2.45 -2.37 20.87
N HIS A 83 1.48 -3.18 20.47
CA HIS A 83 1.23 -4.52 20.94
C HIS A 83 1.30 -5.46 19.74
N MET A 84 2.06 -6.55 19.85
CA MET A 84 2.24 -7.52 18.77
C MET A 84 1.61 -8.86 19.14
N ASN A 85 0.77 -9.38 18.26
CA ASN A 85 0.28 -10.74 18.34
C ASN A 85 1.37 -11.70 17.87
N LEU A 86 2.00 -12.42 18.79
CA LEU A 86 3.12 -13.31 18.49
C LEU A 86 2.68 -14.63 17.83
N ASP A 87 1.40 -14.96 17.93
CA ASP A 87 0.83 -16.17 17.35
C ASP A 87 0.38 -15.95 15.90
N ALA A 88 0.24 -14.70 15.46
CA ALA A 88 -0.07 -14.35 14.07
C ALA A 88 0.99 -14.93 13.11
N SER A 89 0.51 -15.44 11.97
CA SER A 89 1.36 -16.02 10.94
C SER A 89 0.79 -15.79 9.54
N TRP A 90 1.61 -16.08 8.52
CA TRP A 90 1.22 -16.04 7.12
C TRP A 90 1.69 -17.31 6.42
N PRO A 91 0.95 -17.84 5.41
CA PRO A 91 1.45 -18.94 4.60
C PRO A 91 2.84 -18.66 4.04
N GLY A 92 3.77 -19.59 4.27
CA GLY A 92 5.17 -19.47 3.86
C GLY A 92 6.06 -18.67 4.81
N ALA A 93 5.54 -18.10 5.89
CA ALA A 93 6.37 -17.50 6.93
C ALA A 93 7.21 -18.60 7.64
N PRO A 94 8.46 -18.31 8.03
CA PRO A 94 9.29 -19.25 8.77
C PRO A 94 8.59 -19.74 10.04
N ALA A 95 8.74 -21.03 10.34
CA ALA A 95 8.29 -21.59 11.61
C ALA A 95 9.04 -20.91 12.76
N ALA A 96 8.28 -20.45 13.76
CA ALA A 96 8.82 -19.80 14.94
C ALA A 96 8.45 -20.60 16.20
N LYS A 97 9.45 -21.10 16.91
CA LYS A 97 9.32 -21.96 18.09
C LYS A 97 9.62 -21.19 19.37
N THR A 98 10.61 -20.31 19.35
CA THR A 98 10.96 -19.48 20.50
C THR A 98 10.16 -18.17 20.51
N GLN A 99 10.12 -17.51 21.66
CA GLN A 99 9.45 -16.22 21.78
C GLN A 99 10.13 -15.15 20.91
N GLU A 100 11.47 -15.15 20.85
CA GLU A 100 12.25 -14.25 20.00
C GLU A 100 11.98 -14.48 18.51
N GLU A 101 11.93 -15.75 18.06
CA GLU A 101 11.57 -16.08 16.67
C GLU A 101 10.16 -15.60 16.33
N LYS A 102 9.20 -15.73 17.26
CA LYS A 102 7.83 -15.26 17.06
C LYS A 102 7.76 -13.73 16.98
N GLN A 103 8.53 -13.02 17.81
CA GLN A 103 8.65 -11.56 17.76
C GLN A 103 9.23 -11.11 16.42
N MET A 104 10.34 -11.71 16.00
CA MET A 104 10.98 -11.39 14.72
C MET A 104 10.06 -11.66 13.53
N ARG A 105 9.31 -12.76 13.55
CA ARG A 105 8.30 -13.06 12.53
C ARG A 105 7.19 -12.01 12.50
N ALA A 106 6.60 -11.68 13.65
CA ALA A 106 5.54 -10.68 13.73
C ALA A 106 6.02 -9.31 13.24
N TYR A 107 7.22 -8.90 13.66
CA TYR A 107 7.85 -7.67 13.20
C TYR A 107 8.13 -7.69 11.69
N GLY A 108 8.68 -8.79 11.16
CA GLY A 108 8.93 -8.97 9.73
C GLY A 108 7.65 -8.85 8.88
N LEU A 109 6.55 -9.47 9.33
CA LEU A 109 5.25 -9.37 8.66
C LEU A 109 4.70 -7.93 8.72
N TYR A 110 4.85 -7.26 9.86
CA TYR A 110 4.44 -5.86 10.00
C TYR A 110 5.22 -4.95 9.05
N MET A 111 6.54 -5.11 9.02
CA MET A 111 7.43 -4.37 8.12
C MET A 111 7.15 -4.69 6.65
N ALA A 112 6.78 -5.92 6.32
CA ALA A 112 6.36 -6.28 4.98
C ALA A 112 5.09 -5.50 4.58
N VAL A 113 4.06 -5.43 5.42
CA VAL A 113 2.83 -4.68 5.13
C VAL A 113 3.10 -3.18 5.00
N MET A 114 3.77 -2.58 5.99
CA MET A 114 4.04 -1.14 6.00
C MET A 114 5.03 -0.75 4.90
N GLY A 115 6.05 -1.56 4.65
CA GLY A 115 7.02 -1.38 3.58
C GLY A 115 6.39 -1.52 2.20
N GLY A 116 5.47 -2.48 2.01
CA GLY A 116 4.68 -2.61 0.79
C GLY A 116 3.85 -1.35 0.50
N MET A 117 3.22 -0.81 1.54
CA MET A 117 2.48 0.45 1.45
C MET A 117 3.38 1.64 1.06
N ALA A 118 4.52 1.79 1.74
CA ALA A 118 5.48 2.86 1.47
C ALA A 118 6.11 2.75 0.08
N MET A 119 6.42 1.54 -0.39
CA MET A 119 6.95 1.32 -1.75
C MET A 119 5.93 1.71 -2.82
N ALA A 120 4.67 1.28 -2.67
CA ALA A 120 3.62 1.64 -3.62
C ALA A 120 3.42 3.17 -3.66
N GLN A 121 3.42 3.85 -2.51
CA GLN A 121 3.38 5.31 -2.42
C GLN A 121 4.58 5.96 -3.12
N GLY A 122 5.80 5.50 -2.81
CA GLY A 122 7.03 6.06 -3.37
C GLY A 122 7.11 5.94 -4.89
N ILE A 123 6.62 4.84 -5.46
CA ILE A 123 6.59 4.64 -6.92
C ILE A 123 5.46 5.42 -7.59
N ALA A 124 4.26 5.44 -6.99
CA ALA A 124 3.12 6.17 -7.55
C ALA A 124 3.34 7.69 -7.54
N GLY A 125 4.00 8.19 -6.49
CA GLY A 125 4.12 9.61 -6.19
C GLY A 125 2.92 10.14 -5.40
N ASP A 126 3.07 11.32 -4.81
CA ASP A 126 2.01 11.92 -3.99
C ASP A 126 0.86 12.48 -4.84
N THR A 127 1.16 13.19 -5.92
CA THR A 127 0.13 13.77 -6.80
C THR A 127 -0.33 12.75 -7.83
N LEU A 128 -1.58 12.30 -7.69
CA LEU A 128 -2.22 11.36 -8.60
C LEU A 128 -3.24 12.08 -9.49
N GLU A 129 -3.24 11.75 -10.78
CA GLU A 129 -4.35 12.07 -11.67
C GLU A 129 -5.48 11.09 -11.40
N LEU A 130 -6.60 11.60 -10.93
CA LEU A 130 -7.76 10.80 -10.59
C LEU A 130 -8.65 10.66 -11.84
N PRO A 131 -8.83 9.44 -12.38
CA PRO A 131 -9.77 9.21 -13.47
C PRO A 131 -11.22 9.45 -13.00
N ALA A 132 -12.15 9.52 -13.96
CA ALA A 132 -13.57 9.59 -13.61
C ALA A 132 -14.00 8.37 -12.78
N GLU A 133 -15.07 8.50 -12.01
CA GLU A 133 -15.59 7.42 -11.19
C GLU A 133 -15.90 6.16 -12.02
N GLY A 134 -15.53 5.00 -11.49
CA GLY A 134 -15.61 3.70 -12.15
C GLY A 134 -14.53 3.47 -13.21
N GLN A 135 -13.64 4.43 -13.47
CA GLN A 135 -12.58 4.31 -14.46
C GLN A 135 -11.20 4.08 -13.85
N ALA A 136 -10.27 3.69 -14.71
CA ALA A 136 -8.86 3.53 -14.38
C ALA A 136 -7.98 4.28 -15.38
N SER A 137 -6.86 4.80 -14.90
CA SER A 137 -5.77 5.34 -15.70
C SER A 137 -4.48 4.57 -15.39
N THR A 138 -3.59 4.47 -16.38
CA THR A 138 -2.29 3.82 -16.21
C THR A 138 -1.19 4.73 -16.73
N VAL A 139 -0.14 4.90 -15.93
CA VAL A 139 1.05 5.69 -16.28
C VAL A 139 2.31 4.87 -16.03
N GLN A 140 3.36 5.12 -16.81
CA GLN A 140 4.68 4.56 -16.55
C GLN A 140 5.44 5.44 -15.55
N ARG A 141 6.18 4.79 -14.65
CA ARG A 141 7.05 5.41 -13.65
C ARG A 141 8.39 4.70 -13.63
N GLU A 142 9.43 5.44 -13.28
CA GLU A 142 10.77 4.89 -13.11
C GLU A 142 11.32 5.26 -11.73
N THR A 143 11.96 4.30 -11.06
CA THR A 143 12.75 4.55 -9.84
C THR A 143 14.22 4.29 -10.14
N SER A 144 15.11 5.01 -9.45
CA SER A 144 16.55 4.77 -9.57
C SER A 144 16.95 3.54 -8.75
N TRP A 145 17.88 2.76 -9.30
CA TRP A 145 18.66 1.79 -8.55
C TRP A 145 20.16 1.98 -8.86
N ALA A 146 21.04 1.22 -8.20
CA ALA A 146 22.49 1.44 -8.25
C ALA A 146 23.09 1.58 -9.66
N TYR A 147 22.53 0.89 -10.66
CA TYR A 147 23.11 0.82 -12.02
C TYR A 147 22.11 1.19 -13.14
N GLY A 148 20.97 1.80 -12.81
CA GLY A 148 20.00 2.22 -13.82
C GLY A 148 18.62 2.57 -13.27
N LYS A 149 17.57 2.12 -13.96
CA LYS A 149 16.16 2.37 -13.57
C LYS A 149 15.36 1.09 -13.47
N GLU A 150 14.52 0.99 -12.46
CA GLU A 150 13.39 0.05 -12.44
C GLU A 150 12.18 0.72 -13.09
N GLN A 151 11.39 -0.02 -13.84
CA GLN A 151 10.24 0.48 -14.58
C GLN A 151 8.96 -0.13 -14.02
N TYR A 152 7.95 0.71 -13.84
CA TYR A 152 6.68 0.34 -13.23
C TYR A 152 5.49 0.90 -14.01
N ALA A 153 4.48 0.06 -14.20
CA ALA A 153 3.15 0.50 -14.57
C ALA A 153 2.36 0.82 -13.29
N VAL A 154 1.93 2.07 -13.14
CA VAL A 154 1.09 2.54 -12.05
C VAL A 154 -0.32 2.71 -12.58
N THR A 155 -1.27 1.93 -12.07
CA THR A 155 -2.68 2.02 -12.39
C THR A 155 -3.44 2.60 -11.22
N VAL A 156 -4.14 3.71 -11.45
CA VAL A 156 -5.03 4.36 -10.49
C VAL A 156 -6.46 4.09 -10.93
N ASN A 157 -7.27 3.51 -10.05
CA ASN A 157 -8.69 3.29 -10.29
C ASN A 157 -9.50 4.07 -9.24
N ASN A 158 -10.40 4.91 -9.73
CA ASN A 158 -11.35 5.66 -8.91
C ASN A 158 -12.63 4.82 -8.81
N GLY A 159 -12.73 4.02 -7.75
CA GLY A 159 -13.85 3.12 -7.53
C GLY A 159 -15.16 3.86 -7.29
N VAL A 160 -16.26 3.13 -7.45
CA VAL A 160 -17.58 3.61 -7.04
C VAL A 160 -17.60 3.82 -5.52
N ASP A 161 -18.35 4.81 -5.03
CA ASP A 161 -18.40 5.22 -3.62
C ASP A 161 -17.08 5.81 -3.07
N GLY A 162 -16.19 6.21 -3.97
CA GLY A 162 -14.97 6.94 -3.65
C GLY A 162 -13.82 6.08 -3.12
N GLU A 163 -13.90 4.74 -3.17
CA GLU A 163 -12.75 3.85 -2.95
C GLU A 163 -11.64 4.17 -3.96
N LEU A 164 -10.37 4.19 -3.53
CA LEU A 164 -9.24 4.41 -4.42
C LEU A 164 -8.37 3.15 -4.47
N ARG A 165 -8.10 2.63 -5.67
CA ARG A 165 -7.14 1.53 -5.86
C ARG A 165 -5.91 2.03 -6.60
N ILE A 166 -4.74 1.68 -6.11
CA ILE A 166 -3.45 2.03 -6.72
C ILE A 166 -2.65 0.76 -6.87
N ARG A 167 -2.47 0.29 -8.09
CA ARG A 167 -1.66 -0.87 -8.41
C ARG A 167 -0.35 -0.44 -9.05
N VAL A 168 0.76 -0.86 -8.48
CA VAL A 168 2.11 -0.65 -9.00
C VAL A 168 2.67 -2.01 -9.40
N ALA A 169 2.94 -2.22 -10.69
CA ALA A 169 3.47 -3.46 -11.21
C ALA A 169 4.81 -3.22 -11.89
N LYS A 170 5.83 -4.00 -11.52
CA LYS A 170 7.15 -3.93 -12.12
C LYS A 170 7.14 -4.51 -13.52
N THR A 171 7.52 -3.70 -14.51
CA THR A 171 7.46 -4.04 -15.94
C THR A 171 8.83 -4.31 -16.54
N GLY A 172 9.91 -3.80 -15.94
CA GLY A 172 11.25 -3.98 -16.47
C GLY A 172 12.34 -3.33 -15.61
N ASN A 173 13.59 -3.55 -16.00
CA ASN A 173 14.76 -2.85 -15.50
C ASN A 173 15.59 -2.38 -16.69
N THR A 174 16.22 -1.22 -16.57
CA THR A 174 17.27 -0.76 -17.49
C THR A 174 18.59 -0.71 -16.74
N THR A 175 19.67 -1.09 -17.44
CA THR A 175 21.05 -0.92 -16.98
C THR A 175 21.70 0.12 -17.87
N ARG A 176 22.28 1.16 -17.26
CA ARG A 176 22.97 2.25 -18.00
C ARG A 176 24.47 2.28 -17.76
N THR A 177 24.97 1.46 -16.85
CA THR A 177 26.40 1.40 -16.54
C THR A 177 27.14 0.56 -17.59
N PRO A 178 28.23 1.07 -18.20
CA PRO A 178 29.09 0.29 -19.09
C PRO A 178 29.66 -0.95 -18.40
N SER A 179 30.11 -1.94 -19.18
CA SER A 179 30.89 -3.07 -18.66
C SER A 179 32.13 -2.60 -17.91
N SER A 180 32.49 -3.31 -16.84
CA SER A 180 33.73 -3.03 -16.10
C SER A 180 34.97 -3.34 -16.95
N GLY A 181 36.02 -2.53 -16.80
CA GLY A 181 37.33 -2.78 -17.38
C GLY A 181 38.10 -3.88 -16.64
N PRO A 182 39.21 -4.37 -17.23
CA PRO A 182 40.00 -5.47 -16.64
C PRO A 182 40.69 -5.11 -15.31
N ASP A 183 40.90 -3.82 -15.04
CA ASP A 183 41.55 -3.31 -13.82
C ASP A 183 40.55 -2.83 -12.75
N ASP A 184 39.25 -2.91 -13.03
CA ASP A 184 38.21 -2.47 -12.10
C ASP A 184 38.06 -3.48 -10.96
N ILE A 185 38.28 -3.02 -9.72
CA ILE A 185 38.15 -3.84 -8.51
C ILE A 185 36.89 -3.52 -7.67
N VAL A 186 36.09 -2.53 -8.08
CA VAL A 186 34.83 -2.11 -7.44
C VAL A 186 33.76 -1.89 -8.50
N SER A 187 32.52 -2.32 -8.23
CA SER A 187 31.42 -2.26 -9.22
C SER A 187 31.76 -3.03 -10.49
N THR A 188 32.33 -4.22 -10.30
CA THR A 188 32.57 -5.19 -11.38
C THR A 188 31.25 -5.65 -12.00
N ASP A 189 31.30 -6.26 -13.18
CA ASP A 189 30.10 -6.86 -13.78
C ASP A 189 29.47 -7.94 -12.88
N GLY A 190 30.27 -8.62 -12.05
CA GLY A 190 29.79 -9.52 -11.00
C GLY A 190 29.00 -8.80 -9.91
N ASP A 191 29.51 -7.67 -9.41
CA ASP A 191 28.81 -6.84 -8.42
C ASP A 191 27.49 -6.30 -8.97
N LYS A 192 27.49 -5.86 -10.24
CA LYS A 192 26.28 -5.40 -10.93
C LYS A 192 25.24 -6.51 -11.05
N ALA A 193 25.66 -7.72 -11.44
CA ALA A 193 24.78 -8.87 -11.54
C ALA A 193 24.20 -9.26 -10.17
N ALA A 194 25.02 -9.25 -9.11
CA ALA A 194 24.55 -9.50 -7.76
C ALA A 194 23.51 -8.46 -7.31
N ARG A 195 23.76 -7.18 -7.56
CA ARG A 195 22.81 -6.09 -7.23
C ARG A 195 21.54 -6.14 -8.07
N LEU A 196 21.64 -6.55 -9.33
CA LEU A 196 20.46 -6.77 -10.17
C LEU A 196 19.60 -7.92 -9.63
N ALA A 197 20.23 -8.98 -9.09
CA ALA A 197 19.53 -10.12 -8.49
C ALA A 197 18.87 -9.79 -7.14
N GLU A 198 19.30 -8.74 -6.45
CA GLU A 198 18.63 -8.21 -5.25
C GLU A 198 17.33 -7.45 -5.57
N LEU A 199 17.18 -6.97 -6.82
CA LEU A 199 15.95 -6.30 -7.23
C LEU A 199 14.80 -7.29 -7.34
N GLU A 200 13.58 -6.79 -7.10
CA GLU A 200 12.41 -7.64 -7.26
C GLU A 200 12.25 -8.11 -8.70
N PRO A 201 11.77 -9.35 -8.93
CA PRO A 201 11.53 -9.82 -10.28
C PRO A 201 10.46 -9.00 -10.99
N VAL A 202 10.60 -8.87 -12.31
CA VAL A 202 9.53 -8.36 -13.18
C VAL A 202 8.26 -9.21 -13.00
N GLY A 203 7.10 -8.56 -12.99
CA GLY A 203 5.81 -9.20 -12.67
C GLY A 203 5.41 -9.11 -11.20
N THR A 204 6.33 -8.71 -10.31
CA THR A 204 5.96 -8.35 -8.93
C THR A 204 5.06 -7.12 -8.94
N ALA A 205 3.98 -7.16 -8.16
CA ALA A 205 3.04 -6.06 -8.06
C ALA A 205 2.62 -5.79 -6.62
N ARG A 206 2.25 -4.55 -6.35
CA ARG A 206 1.65 -4.11 -5.10
C ARG A 206 0.38 -3.35 -5.40
N GLU A 207 -0.65 -3.56 -4.60
CA GLU A 207 -1.92 -2.84 -4.73
C GLU A 207 -2.32 -2.28 -3.38
N LEU A 208 -2.65 -0.99 -3.36
CA LEU A 208 -3.29 -0.32 -2.24
C LEU A 208 -4.77 -0.18 -2.55
N VAL A 209 -5.63 -0.65 -1.65
CA VAL A 209 -7.08 -0.39 -1.68
C VAL A 209 -7.41 0.51 -0.50
N ILE A 210 -7.74 1.76 -0.79
CA ILE A 210 -7.92 2.82 0.20
C ILE A 210 -9.41 3.11 0.33
N ALA A 211 -9.98 2.69 1.46
CA ALA A 211 -11.40 2.87 1.73
C ALA A 211 -11.77 4.36 1.86
N SER A 212 -13.01 4.68 1.49
CA SER A 212 -13.64 6.00 1.68
C SER A 212 -14.52 6.07 2.93
N SER A 213 -14.79 4.93 3.59
CA SER A 213 -15.65 4.86 4.76
C SER A 213 -15.11 5.70 5.93
N PRO A 214 -15.99 6.25 6.77
CA PRO A 214 -15.57 6.93 8.00
C PRO A 214 -14.77 6.03 8.94
N MET A 215 -13.82 6.60 9.68
CA MET A 215 -13.08 5.90 10.72
C MET A 215 -14.01 5.46 11.87
N GLY A 216 -13.79 4.24 12.36
CA GLY A 216 -14.38 3.77 13.61
C GLY A 216 -13.94 4.67 14.79
N ALA A 217 -14.73 4.69 15.87
CA ALA A 217 -14.41 5.52 17.03
C ALA A 217 -13.10 5.09 17.70
N SER A 218 -12.98 3.80 18.01
CA SER A 218 -11.84 3.21 18.69
C SER A 218 -11.85 1.68 18.52
N VAL A 219 -10.74 1.03 18.85
CA VAL A 219 -10.71 -0.42 19.04
C VAL A 219 -11.52 -0.77 20.30
N PRO A 220 -12.40 -1.79 20.27
CA PRO A 220 -13.22 -2.17 21.44
C PRO A 220 -12.38 -2.48 22.68
N ASP A 221 -12.80 -1.98 23.85
CA ASP A 221 -12.09 -2.15 25.12
C ASP A 221 -12.02 -3.61 25.61
N ASP A 222 -12.98 -4.43 25.17
CA ASP A 222 -13.13 -5.84 25.51
C ASP A 222 -12.32 -6.76 24.58
N MET A 223 -11.70 -6.22 23.52
CA MET A 223 -10.80 -6.99 22.66
C MET A 223 -9.68 -7.61 23.50
N SER A 224 -9.61 -8.94 23.47
CA SER A 224 -8.60 -9.72 24.18
C SER A 224 -7.21 -9.44 23.63
N LEU A 225 -6.26 -9.23 24.54
CA LEU A 225 -4.82 -9.15 24.27
C LEU A 225 -4.07 -10.37 24.81
N LYS A 226 -4.77 -11.48 25.07
CA LYS A 226 -4.13 -12.75 25.45
C LYS A 226 -3.16 -13.20 24.36
N GLY A 227 -1.91 -13.48 24.73
CA GLY A 227 -0.85 -13.88 23.79
C GLY A 227 -0.18 -12.70 23.06
N TRP A 228 -0.64 -11.47 23.32
CA TRP A 228 0.00 -10.28 22.77
C TRP A 228 1.15 -9.83 23.66
N MET A 229 2.19 -9.33 23.02
CA MET A 229 3.32 -8.70 23.67
C MET A 229 3.21 -7.18 23.58
N SER A 230 3.31 -6.48 24.71
CA SER A 230 3.47 -5.02 24.72
C SER A 230 4.93 -4.65 24.55
N ALA A 231 5.25 -3.80 23.57
CA ALA A 231 6.61 -3.29 23.36
C ALA A 231 7.11 -2.47 24.56
N SER A 232 6.20 -1.86 25.32
CA SER A 232 6.54 -1.06 26.51
C SER A 232 6.61 -1.88 27.81
N GLY A 233 6.34 -3.18 27.77
CA GLY A 233 6.17 -4.04 28.95
C GLY A 233 4.91 -3.76 29.77
N LYS A 234 4.26 -2.59 29.61
CA LYS A 234 2.98 -2.22 30.25
C LYS A 234 1.81 -2.71 29.39
N GLY A 235 1.50 -4.00 29.49
CA GLY A 235 0.35 -4.61 28.81
C GLY A 235 -0.93 -4.64 29.65
N GLY A 236 -1.96 -5.28 29.11
CA GLY A 236 -3.19 -5.64 29.81
C GLY A 236 -3.83 -6.86 29.17
N ALA A 237 -4.72 -7.55 29.87
CA ALA A 237 -5.43 -8.71 29.32
C ALA A 237 -6.41 -8.32 28.20
N THR A 238 -6.83 -7.06 28.16
CA THR A 238 -7.69 -6.47 27.13
C THR A 238 -7.18 -5.09 26.72
N VAL A 239 -7.69 -4.56 25.61
CA VAL A 239 -7.40 -3.20 25.15
C VAL A 239 -7.71 -2.16 26.23
N GLY A 240 -8.88 -2.22 26.87
CA GLY A 240 -9.25 -1.27 27.92
C GLY A 240 -8.34 -1.35 29.15
N ALA A 241 -7.87 -2.55 29.50
CA ALA A 241 -6.88 -2.73 30.57
C ALA A 241 -5.51 -2.15 30.17
N ALA A 242 -5.05 -2.39 28.95
CA ALA A 242 -3.81 -1.84 28.42
C ALA A 242 -3.86 -0.30 28.39
N ARG A 243 -5.00 0.28 27.97
CA ARG A 243 -5.20 1.74 27.99
C ARG A 243 -5.02 2.31 29.40
N LYS A 244 -5.72 1.74 30.39
CA LYS A 244 -5.62 2.13 31.81
C LYS A 244 -4.20 2.01 32.35
N ALA A 245 -3.51 0.92 32.05
CA ALA A 245 -2.14 0.67 32.51
C ALA A 245 -1.11 1.64 31.90
N SER A 246 -1.41 2.13 30.69
CA SER A 246 -0.47 2.98 29.96
C SER A 246 -0.42 4.43 30.45
N GLY A 247 -1.46 4.93 31.13
CA GLY A 247 -1.53 6.30 31.69
C GLY A 247 -1.65 7.45 30.68
N ASP A 248 -1.25 7.23 29.42
CA ASP A 248 -1.08 8.27 28.39
C ASP A 248 -2.17 8.23 27.29
N CYS A 249 -3.21 7.41 27.46
CA CYS A 249 -4.36 7.47 26.57
C CYS A 249 -5.17 8.71 26.96
N ALA A 250 -5.09 9.78 26.17
CA ALA A 250 -6.06 10.85 26.27
C ALA A 250 -7.47 10.23 26.13
N ARG A 251 -8.35 10.51 27.11
CA ARG A 251 -9.76 10.15 27.04
C ARG A 251 -10.49 11.11 26.13
#